data_AF-A0A651FL88-F1
#
_entry.id   AF-A0A651FL88-F1
#
_cell.length_a   1.000
_cell.length_b   1.000
_cell.length_c   1.000
_cell.angle_alpha   90.00
_cell.angle_beta   90.00
_cell.angle_gamma   90.00
#
_symmetry.space_group_name_H-M   'P 1'
#
loop_
_entity.id
_entity.type
_entity.pdbx_description
1 polymer ?
#
loop_
_entity_poly.entity_id
_entity_poly.type
_entity_poly.pdbx_seq_one_letter_code
_entity_poly.pdbx_strand_id
1 'polypeptide(L)'
;MAKPEIPTIYKRKYGDHDDVSFSDLRAAYETAAGMVADHGDKYLPLFERLDQAMQERQHQESIKARALEVAKRKAQQQKNKRRQHSF
;
A
#
# COMPACT_ATOMS: atom_id res chain seq x y z
N MET A 1 -20.13 43.97 10.83
CA MET A 1 -20.31 42.68 11.51
C MET A 1 -19.41 41.66 10.80
N ALA A 2 -18.45 41.07 11.51
CA ALA A 2 -17.55 40.06 10.94
C ALA A 2 -18.30 38.71 10.82
N LYS A 3 -18.14 38.02 9.68
CA LYS A 3 -18.74 36.69 9.47
C LYS A 3 -18.11 35.67 10.43
N PRO A 4 -18.88 34.73 11.01
CA PRO A 4 -18.33 33.69 11.85
C PRO A 4 -17.48 32.73 11.00
N GLU A 5 -16.23 32.50 11.41
CA GLU A 5 -15.37 31.49 10.79
C GLU A 5 -15.83 30.10 11.25
N ILE A 6 -16.15 29.22 10.28
CA ILE A 6 -16.52 27.84 10.55
C ILE A 6 -15.25 27.11 10.99
N PRO A 7 -15.20 26.52 12.20
CA PRO A 7 -14.01 25.78 12.62
C PRO A 7 -13.82 24.58 11.70
N THR A 8 -12.66 24.50 11.05
CA THR A 8 -12.27 23.31 10.29
C THR A 8 -12.03 22.14 11.26
N ILE A 9 -13.04 21.28 11.40
CA ILE A 9 -13.04 20.13 12.33
C ILE A 9 -12.03 19.06 11.88
N TYR A 10 -11.76 18.97 10.58
CA TYR A 10 -10.80 18.03 10.02
C TYR A 10 -10.13 18.58 8.76
N LYS A 11 -8.80 18.54 8.72
CA LYS A 11 -8.01 18.73 7.49
C LYS A 11 -7.71 17.36 6.92
N ARG A 12 -8.30 17.04 5.77
CA ARG A 12 -8.03 15.78 5.06
C ARG A 12 -6.55 15.73 4.68
N LYS A 13 -5.86 14.67 5.11
CA LYS A 13 -4.44 14.44 4.81
C LYS A 13 -4.16 14.12 3.34
N TYR A 14 -5.17 13.64 2.61
CA TYR A 14 -5.10 13.13 1.24
C TYR A 14 -6.14 13.84 0.37
N GLY A 15 -5.78 14.27 -0.83
CA GLY A 15 -6.72 14.74 -1.86
C GLY A 15 -7.56 13.59 -2.45
N ASP A 16 -8.52 13.91 -3.31
CA ASP A 16 -9.38 12.90 -3.96
C ASP A 16 -8.63 11.94 -4.89
N HIS A 17 -7.41 12.28 -5.29
CA HIS A 17 -6.56 11.48 -6.16
C HIS A 17 -5.29 10.95 -5.49
N ASP A 18 -5.13 11.20 -4.19
CA ASP A 18 -3.97 10.70 -3.48
C ASP A 18 -4.17 9.22 -3.12
N ASP A 19 -3.25 8.39 -3.60
CA ASP A 19 -3.12 7.01 -3.16
C ASP A 19 -2.91 6.99 -1.63
N VAL A 20 -3.79 6.27 -0.92
CA VAL A 20 -3.61 6.02 0.51
C VAL A 20 -2.29 5.28 0.71
N SER A 21 -1.44 5.80 1.60
CA SER A 21 -0.15 5.18 1.88
C SER A 21 -0.35 3.77 2.44
N PHE A 22 0.57 2.85 2.13
CA PHE A 22 0.50 1.48 2.66
C PHE A 22 0.54 1.45 4.20
N SER A 23 1.24 2.41 4.83
CA SER A 23 1.24 2.58 6.28
C SER A 23 -0.13 2.95 6.85
N ASP A 24 -0.89 3.81 6.19
CA ASP A 24 -2.23 4.16 6.69
C ASP A 24 -3.22 3.02 6.47
N LEU A 25 -3.10 2.29 5.36
CA LEU A 25 -3.90 1.09 5.14
C LEU A 25 -3.65 0.06 6.23
N ARG A 26 -2.39 -0.15 6.61
CA ARG A 26 -2.01 -1.04 7.73
C ARG A 26 -2.57 -0.55 9.06
N ALA A 27 -2.47 0.75 9.37
CA ALA A 27 -3.02 1.30 10.59
C ALA A 27 -4.56 1.14 10.66
N ALA A 28 -5.25 1.37 9.54
CA ALA A 28 -6.70 1.15 9.43
C ALA A 28 -7.06 -0.33 9.60
N TYR A 29 -6.27 -1.24 9.02
CA TYR A 29 -6.43 -2.69 9.17
C TYR A 29 -6.32 -3.15 10.62
N GLU A 30 -5.26 -2.71 11.33
CA GLU A 30 -5.05 -3.03 12.75
C GLU A 30 -6.17 -2.47 13.63
N THR A 31 -6.64 -1.25 13.33
CA THR A 31 -7.77 -0.63 14.03
C THR A 31 -9.07 -1.42 13.82
N ALA A 32 -9.36 -1.82 12.58
CA ALA A 32 -10.55 -2.60 12.26
C ALA A 32 -10.52 -3.99 12.89
N ALA A 33 -9.35 -4.63 13.00
CA ALA A 33 -9.19 -5.88 13.74
C ALA A 33 -9.58 -5.72 15.21
N GLY A 34 -9.15 -4.62 15.85
CA GLY A 34 -9.57 -4.27 17.21
C GLY A 34 -11.09 -4.10 17.32
N MET A 35 -11.71 -3.38 16.37
CA MET A 35 -13.17 -3.22 16.35
C MET A 35 -13.92 -4.56 16.20
N VAL A 36 -13.40 -5.49 15.41
CA VAL A 36 -13.97 -6.85 15.30
C VAL A 36 -13.80 -7.63 16.60
N ALA A 37 -12.66 -7.49 17.28
CA ALA A 37 -12.46 -8.13 18.58
C ALA A 37 -13.43 -7.60 19.65
N ASP A 38 -13.68 -6.29 19.67
CA ASP A 38 -14.50 -5.63 20.68
C ASP A 38 -16.02 -5.73 20.41
N HIS A 39 -16.40 -5.79 19.12
CA HIS A 39 -17.81 -5.66 18.71
C HIS A 39 -18.29 -6.78 17.77
N GLY A 40 -17.44 -7.76 17.47
CA GLY A 40 -17.77 -8.95 16.67
C GLY A 40 -18.15 -8.63 15.23
N ASP A 41 -19.10 -9.42 14.72
CA ASP A 41 -19.50 -9.46 13.31
C ASP A 41 -19.98 -8.13 12.73
N LYS A 42 -20.36 -7.17 13.58
CA LYS A 42 -20.80 -5.83 13.17
C LYS A 42 -19.75 -5.11 12.31
N TYR A 43 -18.46 -5.29 12.61
CA TYR A 43 -17.37 -4.63 11.87
C TYR A 43 -16.61 -5.59 10.94
N LEU A 44 -17.02 -6.87 10.90
CA LEU A 44 -16.40 -7.86 10.03
C LEU A 44 -16.40 -7.44 8.54
N PRO A 45 -17.49 -6.87 7.98
CA PRO A 45 -17.46 -6.43 6.58
C PRO A 45 -16.47 -5.29 6.29
N LEU A 46 -16.17 -4.45 7.29
CA LEU A 46 -15.16 -3.40 7.14
C LEU A 46 -13.76 -4.02 7.15
N PHE A 47 -13.52 -4.94 8.08
CA PHE A 47 -12.25 -5.64 8.20
C PHE A 47 -11.93 -6.44 6.93
N GLU A 48 -12.90 -7.18 6.38
CA GLU A 48 -12.73 -7.95 5.13
C GLU A 48 -12.28 -7.08 3.95
N ARG A 49 -12.86 -5.88 3.80
CA ARG A 49 -12.44 -4.95 2.73
C ARG A 49 -11.01 -4.47 2.91
N LEU A 50 -10.61 -4.19 4.16
CA LEU A 50 -9.25 -3.77 4.48
C LEU A 50 -8.26 -4.93 4.28
N ASP A 51 -8.67 -6.15 4.60
CA ASP A 51 -7.88 -7.37 4.39
C ASP A 51 -7.61 -7.60 2.90
N GLN A 52 -8.65 -7.51 2.06
CA GLN A 52 -8.51 -7.60 0.61
C GLN A 52 -7.55 -6.54 0.05
N ALA A 53 -7.72 -5.28 0.45
CA ALA A 53 -6.83 -4.20 0.01
C ALA A 53 -5.37 -4.42 0.46
N MET A 54 -5.16 -4.93 1.67
CA MET A 54 -3.83 -5.28 2.18
C MET A 54 -3.18 -6.40 1.35
N GLN A 55 -3.92 -7.48 1.07
CA GLN A 55 -3.45 -8.59 0.27
C GLN A 55 -3.10 -8.15 -1.16
N GLU A 56 -3.93 -7.31 -1.79
CA GLU A 56 -3.69 -6.78 -3.12
C GLU A 56 -2.39 -5.96 -3.18
N ARG A 57 -2.19 -5.03 -2.22
CA ARG A 57 -0.97 -4.22 -2.16
C ARG A 57 0.28 -5.08 -1.95
N GLN A 58 0.23 -6.05 -1.03
CA GLN A 58 1.33 -7.00 -0.81
C GLN A 58 1.62 -7.82 -2.07
N HIS A 59 0.58 -8.27 -2.77
CA HIS A 59 0.73 -9.01 -4.02
C HIS A 59 1.42 -8.16 -5.10
N GLN A 60 0.98 -6.92 -5.29
CA GLN A 60 1.58 -5.97 -6.24
C GLN A 60 3.06 -5.71 -5.93
N GLU A 61 3.40 -5.48 -4.65
CA GLU A 61 4.79 -5.30 -4.23
C GLU A 61 5.64 -6.55 -4.52
N SER A 62 5.10 -7.74 -4.24
CA SER A 62 5.79 -9.00 -4.51
C SER A 62 6.05 -9.22 -6.01
N ILE A 63 5.09 -8.88 -6.88
CA ILE A 63 5.24 -8.95 -8.33
C ILE A 63 6.32 -7.98 -8.79
N LYS A 64 6.26 -6.73 -8.31
CA LYS A 64 7.25 -5.71 -8.65
C LYS A 64 8.66 -6.13 -8.23
N ALA A 65 8.81 -6.67 -7.03
CA ALA A 65 10.10 -7.18 -6.55
C ALA A 65 10.65 -8.30 -7.46
N ARG A 66 9.81 -9.28 -7.81
CA ARG A 66 10.18 -10.36 -8.73
C ARG A 66 10.58 -9.84 -10.12
N ALA A 67 9.82 -8.89 -10.67
CA ALA A 67 10.13 -8.29 -11.96
C ALA A 67 11.50 -7.59 -11.96
N LEU A 68 11.81 -6.85 -10.90
CA LEU A 68 13.11 -6.20 -10.72
C LEU A 68 14.25 -7.22 -10.61
N GLU A 69 14.03 -8.33 -9.89
CA GLU A 69 15.03 -9.38 -9.78
C GLU A 69 15.32 -10.05 -11.13
N VAL A 70 14.28 -10.38 -11.90
CA VAL A 70 14.43 -10.94 -13.26
C VAL A 70 15.22 -9.98 -14.15
N ALA A 71 14.91 -8.68 -14.10
CA ALA A 71 15.65 -7.67 -14.85
C ALA A 71 17.14 -7.61 -14.45
N LYS A 72 17.43 -7.63 -13.14
CA LYS A 72 18.81 -7.65 -12.62
C LYS A 72 19.58 -8.87 -13.10
N ARG A 73 18.98 -10.06 -13.02
CA ARG A 73 19.59 -11.33 -13.49
C ARG A 73 19.90 -11.26 -14.99
N LYS A 74 18.96 -10.77 -15.81
CA LYS A 74 19.16 -10.61 -17.25
C LYS A 74 20.29 -9.63 -17.58
N ALA A 75 20.35 -8.50 -16.88
CA ALA A 75 21.42 -7.52 -17.06
C ALA A 75 22.79 -8.10 -16.69
N GLN A 76 22.88 -8.88 -15.62
CA GLN A 76 24.12 -9.53 -15.20
C GLN A 76 24.61 -10.57 -16.22
N GLN A 77 23.70 -11.39 -16.75
CA GLN A 77 24.02 -12.37 -17.80
C GLN A 77 24.54 -11.69 -19.07
N GLN A 78 23.97 -10.56 -19.47
CA GLN A 78 24.44 -9.80 -20.64
C GLN A 78 25.85 -9.22 -20.42
N LYS A 79 26.15 -8.70 -19.22
CA LYS A 79 27.49 -8.23 -18.87
C LYS A 79 28.52 -9.36 -18.93
N ASN A 80 28.17 -10.55 -18.42
CA ASN A 80 29.06 -11.71 -18.44
C ASN A 80 29.33 -12.20 -19.87
N LYS A 81 28.33 -12.25 -20.74
CA LYS A 81 28.50 -12.61 -22.17
C LYS A 81 29.42 -11.63 -22.91
N ARG A 82 29.25 -10.33 -22.69
CA ARG A 82 30.11 -9.30 -23.32
C ARG A 82 31.58 -9.44 -22.93
N ARG A 83 31.87 -9.78 -21.67
CA ARG A 83 33.24 -10.01 -21.19
C ARG A 83 33.90 -11.25 -21.78
N GLN A 84 33.12 -12.26 -22.18
CA GLN A 84 33.64 -13.51 -22.76
C GLN A 84 33.92 -13.43 -24.27
N HIS A 85 33.52 -12.35 -24.95
CA HIS A 85 33.77 -12.13 -26.39
C HIS A 85 34.80 -11.01 -26.63
N SER A 86 35.60 -10.66 -25.62
CA SER A 86 36.64 -9.62 -25.70
C SER A 86 38.06 -10.18 -25.59
N PHE A 87 38.26 -11.46 -25.90
CA PHE A 87 39.56 -12.13 -25.98
C PHE A 87 39.77 -12.71 -27.38
#